data_AF-A0A2S7KS36-F1
#
_entry.id   AF-A0A2S7KS36-F1
#
_cell.length_a   1.000
_cell.length_b   1.000
_cell.length_c   1.000
_cell.angle_alpha   90.00
_cell.angle_beta   90.00
_cell.angle_gamma   90.00
#
_symmetry.space_group_name_H-M   'P 1'
#
loop_
_entity.id
_entity.type
_entity.pdbx_description
1 polymer ?
#
loop_
_entity_poly.entity_id
_entity_poly.type
_entity_poly.pdbx_seq_one_letter_code
_entity_poly.pdbx_strand_id
1 'polypeptide(L)' 'MKIHLTKIGICLLLSGLLIAASCKEDDSTSCLNCSSQATPDFELCRQSNGNASVNGEDTGTPYDQYLEDLQEAGASCGGN' A
#
# COMPACT_ATOMS: atom_id res chain seq x y z
N MET A 1 32.42 -3.93 18.16
CA MET A 1 32.18 -3.68 16.72
C MET A 1 31.46 -4.90 16.14
N LYS A 2 30.14 -4.84 15.99
CA LYS A 2 29.32 -5.90 15.39
C LYS A 2 28.79 -5.34 14.07
N ILE A 3 29.28 -5.91 12.97
CA ILE A 3 28.89 -5.55 11.61
C ILE A 3 27.55 -6.27 11.38
N HIS A 4 26.43 -5.54 11.40
CA HIS A 4 25.14 -6.11 11.01
C HIS A 4 24.83 -5.71 9.58
N LEU A 5 24.95 -6.73 8.75
CA LEU A 5 24.85 -6.79 7.32
C LEU A 5 23.52 -6.18 6.83
N THR A 6 23.64 -4.96 6.29
CA THR A 6 22.63 -4.26 5.50
C THR A 6 22.17 -5.18 4.37
N LYS A 7 20.88 -5.54 4.35
CA LYS A 7 20.24 -6.22 3.23
C LYS A 7 20.12 -5.24 2.07
N ILE A 8 21.19 -5.21 1.28
CA ILE A 8 21.28 -4.54 0.01
C ILE A 8 20.36 -5.27 -0.97
N GLY A 9 19.23 -4.66 -1.31
CA GLY A 9 18.63 -4.81 -2.63
C GLY A 9 19.40 -3.87 -3.57
N ILE A 10 20.31 -4.43 -4.36
CA ILE A 10 21.03 -3.70 -5.41
C ILE A 10 20.02 -3.09 -6.39
N CYS A 11 19.99 -1.76 -6.49
CA CYS A 11 19.58 -1.06 -7.69
C CYS A 11 20.80 -0.29 -8.20
N LEU A 12 21.36 -0.80 -9.30
CA LEU A 12 22.54 -0.27 -9.96
C LEU A 12 22.38 1.21 -10.32
N LEU A 13 23.49 1.93 -10.12
CA LEU A 13 23.75 3.30 -10.56
C LEU A 13 23.40 3.51 -12.04
N LEU A 14 22.36 4.29 -12.35
CA LEU A 14 22.26 5.06 -13.58
C LEU A 14 21.19 6.17 -13.45
N SER A 15 21.68 7.41 -13.43
CA SER A 15 21.06 8.58 -14.08
C SER A 15 19.57 8.87 -13.86
N GLY A 16 19.29 9.85 -13.01
CA GLY A 16 18.24 10.83 -13.26
C GLY A 16 16.84 10.49 -12.75
N LEU A 17 16.25 11.51 -12.13
CA LEU A 17 14.81 11.77 -11.99
C LEU A 17 14.04 10.97 -10.92
N LEU A 18 13.65 11.71 -9.88
CA LEU A 18 12.35 11.70 -9.19
C LEU A 18 11.55 10.40 -9.31
N ILE A 19 11.46 9.61 -8.24
CA ILE A 19 10.19 9.12 -7.71
C ILE A 19 10.45 8.79 -6.24
N ALA A 20 9.60 9.31 -5.36
CA ALA A 20 9.51 8.97 -3.95
C ALA A 20 9.10 7.49 -3.79
N ALA A 21 10.05 6.58 -3.91
CA ALA A 21 9.87 5.20 -3.46
C ALA A 21 10.03 5.19 -1.93
N SER A 22 8.95 5.53 -1.23
CA SER A 22 8.81 5.19 0.18
C SER A 22 8.67 3.66 0.25
N CYS A 23 9.78 2.94 0.27
CA CYS A 23 9.82 1.56 0.73
C CYS A 23 9.49 1.60 2.22
N LYS A 24 8.20 1.64 2.55
CA LYS A 24 7.73 1.65 3.93
C LYS A 24 7.80 0.24 4.45
N GLU A 25 8.61 0.08 5.50
CA GLU A 25 8.90 -1.19 6.13
C GLU A 25 7.63 -1.92 6.60
N ASP A 26 7.65 -3.21 6.28
CA ASP A 26 6.90 -4.36 6.81
C ASP A 26 6.42 -4.15 8.26
N ASP A 27 5.16 -3.76 8.42
CA ASP A 27 4.46 -3.77 9.71
C ASP A 27 3.04 -4.31 9.50
N SER A 28 2.93 -5.59 9.11
CA SER A 28 1.72 -6.44 9.07
C SER A 28 0.43 -5.86 8.46
N THR A 29 0.53 -4.72 7.79
CA THR A 29 -0.58 -4.00 7.16
C THR A 29 -0.71 -4.58 5.75
N SER A 30 -1.63 -5.54 5.58
CA SER A 30 -1.92 -6.07 4.25
C SER A 30 -2.58 -4.97 3.42
N CYS A 31 -1.85 -4.50 2.42
CA CYS A 31 -2.33 -3.49 1.48
C CYS A 31 -2.68 -4.15 0.14
N LEU A 32 -3.76 -3.67 -0.48
CA LEU A 32 -4.20 -4.05 -1.81
C LEU A 32 -4.11 -2.82 -2.70
N ASN A 33 -3.77 -3.03 -3.96
CA ASN A 33 -3.97 -2.00 -4.97
C ASN A 33 -5.39 -2.16 -5.52
N CYS A 34 -6.17 -1.08 -5.46
CA CYS A 34 -7.54 -1.02 -5.91
C CYS A 34 -7.65 -0.08 -7.12
N SER A 35 -8.41 -0.47 -8.14
CA SER A 35 -8.80 0.43 -9.22
C SER A 35 -10.19 0.16 -9.76
N SER A 36 -10.77 1.18 -10.37
CA SER A 36 -12.07 1.09 -11.04
C SER A 36 -12.02 1.88 -12.34
N GLN A 37 -13.08 1.78 -13.15
CA GLN A 37 -13.20 2.65 -14.33
C GLN A 37 -13.41 4.13 -13.96
N ALA A 38 -13.84 4.42 -12.73
CA ALA A 38 -14.19 5.77 -12.26
C ALA A 38 -13.05 6.46 -11.50
N THR A 39 -12.07 5.70 -10.99
CA THR A 39 -10.99 6.22 -10.14
C THR A 39 -9.63 5.66 -10.56
N PRO A 40 -8.55 6.46 -10.48
CA PRO A 40 -7.18 5.94 -10.66
C PRO A 40 -6.85 4.88 -9.60
N ASP A 41 -5.79 4.10 -9.85
CA ASP A 41 -5.26 3.14 -8.87
C ASP A 41 -4.95 3.84 -7.53
N PHE A 42 -5.35 3.19 -6.44
CA PHE A 42 -5.07 3.65 -5.08
C PHE A 42 -4.73 2.48 -4.16
N GLU A 43 -3.96 2.79 -3.12
CA GLU A 43 -3.59 1.80 -2.12
C GLU A 43 -4.65 1.75 -1.01
N LEU A 44 -5.18 0.56 -0.75
CA LEU A 44 -6.08 0.28 0.37
C LEU A 44 -5.38 -0.62 1.38
N CYS A 45 -5.17 -0.12 2.59
CA CYS A 45 -4.45 -0.82 3.65
C CYS A 45 -5.34 -1.08 4.86
N ARG A 46 -5.14 -2.22 5.53
CA ARG A 46 -5.71 -2.47 6.86
C ARG A 46 -4.80 -1.90 7.95
N GLN A 47 -5.25 -0.89 8.66
CA GLN A 47 -4.51 -0.30 9.78
C GLN A 47 -4.58 -1.17 11.05
N SER A 48 -3.68 -0.89 12.00
CA SER A 48 -3.59 -1.61 13.28
C SER A 48 -4.83 -1.45 14.18
N ASN A 49 -5.64 -0.40 13.96
CA ASN A 49 -6.93 -0.20 14.63
C ASN A 49 -8.09 -1.00 13.97
N GLY A 50 -7.83 -1.69 12.85
CA GLY A 50 -8.84 -2.44 12.09
C GLY A 50 -9.55 -1.65 10.99
N ASN A 51 -9.28 -0.34 10.87
CA ASN A 51 -9.87 0.49 9.82
C ASN A 51 -9.15 0.33 8.48
N ALA A 52 -9.86 0.66 7.41
CA ALA A 52 -9.26 0.92 6.11
C ALA A 52 -8.55 2.28 6.13
N SER A 53 -7.38 2.33 5.50
CA SER A 53 -6.78 3.58 5.05
C SER A 53 -6.58 3.59 3.56
N VAL A 54 -6.86 4.72 2.92
CA VAL A 54 -6.64 4.95 1.49
C VAL A 54 -5.44 5.86 1.32
N ASN A 55 -4.41 5.41 0.61
CA ASN A 55 -3.14 6.13 0.44
C ASN A 55 -2.52 6.60 1.77
N GLY A 56 -2.69 5.81 2.84
CA GLY A 56 -2.18 6.09 4.17
C GLY A 56 -3.06 6.97 5.06
N GLU A 57 -4.22 7.44 4.57
CA GLU A 57 -5.18 8.22 5.37
C GLU A 57 -6.29 7.32 5.94
N ASP A 58 -6.48 7.31 7.26
CA ASP A 58 -7.54 6.53 7.93
C ASP A 58 -8.93 7.03 7.47
N THR A 59 -9.75 6.10 7.00
CA THR A 59 -11.12 6.38 6.56
C THR A 59 -12.11 6.44 7.72
N GLY A 60 -11.72 5.98 8.91
CA GLY A 60 -12.62 5.80 10.04
C GLY A 60 -13.60 4.63 9.88
N THR A 61 -13.47 3.85 8.78
CA THR A 61 -14.38 2.77 8.41
C THR A 61 -13.65 1.42 8.53
N PRO A 62 -14.29 0.35 9.05
CA PRO A 62 -13.68 -0.98 9.11
C PRO A 62 -13.19 -1.46 7.74
N TYR A 63 -12.01 -2.08 7.72
CA TYR A 63 -11.37 -2.49 6.46
C TYR A 63 -12.26 -3.40 5.60
N ASP A 64 -12.88 -4.41 6.21
CA ASP A 64 -13.69 -5.41 5.48
C ASP A 64 -14.92 -4.77 4.85
N GLN A 65 -15.59 -3.85 5.57
CA GLN A 65 -16.73 -3.11 5.04
C GLN A 65 -16.31 -2.20 3.88
N TYR A 66 -15.21 -1.45 4.04
CA TYR A 66 -14.73 -0.55 3.00
C TYR A 66 -14.33 -1.29 1.72
N LEU A 67 -13.70 -2.47 1.87
CA LEU A 67 -13.34 -3.33 0.74
C LEU A 67 -14.59 -3.89 0.03
N GLU A 68 -15.58 -4.35 0.78
CA GLU A 68 -16.85 -4.84 0.24
C GLU A 68 -17.58 -3.74 -0.54
N ASP A 69 -17.72 -2.55 0.04
CA ASP A 69 -18.37 -1.40 -0.61
C ASP A 69 -17.68 -1.02 -1.92
N LEU A 70 -16.34 -1.05 -1.94
CA LEU A 70 -15.55 -0.81 -3.15
C LEU A 70 -15.81 -1.86 -4.22
N GLN A 71 -15.84 -3.15 -3.84
CA GLN A 71 -16.10 -4.25 -4.77
C GLN A 71 -17.53 -4.21 -5.31
N GLU A 72 -18.52 -3.89 -4.48
CA GLU A 72 -19.91 -3.68 -4.90
C GLU A 72 -20.04 -2.47 -5.84
N ALA A 73 -19.25 -1.42 -5.62
CA ALA A 73 -19.12 -0.28 -6.54
C ALA A 73 -18.35 -0.61 -7.83
N GLY A 74 -17.80 -1.83 -7.96
CA GLY A 74 -17.10 -2.31 -9.16
C GLY A 74 -15.60 -2.02 -9.17
N ALA A 75 -14.99 -1.70 -8.03
CA ALA A 75 -13.54 -1.64 -7.90
C ALA A 75 -12.95 -3.06 -7.84
N SER A 76 -11.82 -3.25 -8.51
CA SER A 76 -11.01 -4.46 -8.45
C SER A 76 -9.84 -4.21 -7.52
N CYS A 77 -9.79 -4.94 -6.40
CA CYS A 77 -8.73 -4.83 -5.39
C CYS A 77 -7.95 -6.15 -5.33
N GLY A 78 -6.63 -6.08 -5.50
CA GLY A 78 -5.74 -7.25 -5.44
C GLY A 78 -4.32 -6.87 -5.05
N GLY A 79 -3.60 -7.83 -4.44
CA GLY A 79 -2.18 -7.73 -4.13
C GLY A 79 -1.40 -8.74 -4.96
N ASN A 80 -0.23 -8.36 -5.47
CA ASN A 80 0.77 -9.30 -6.01
C ASN A 80 1.68 -9.79 -4.89
#